data_AF-A0A7I4YED6-F1
#
_entry.id   AF-A0A7I4YED6-F1
#
_cell.length_a   1.000
_cell.length_b   1.000
_cell.length_c   1.000
_cell.angle_alpha   90.00
_cell.angle_beta   90.00
_cell.angle_gamma   90.00
#
_symmetry.space_group_name_H-M   'P 1'
#
loop_
_entity.id
_entity.type
_entity.pdbx_description
1 polymer ?
#
loop_
_entity_poly.entity_id
_entity_poly.type
_entity_poly.pdbx_seq_one_letter_code
_entity_poly.pdbx_strand_id
1 'polypeptide(L)'
;MVPYLTPVPIRKKAPPFQEVEMRRLIAMYSASYSKYHAKLQPGMKWASSDKNRLLEKWSQYLSCMGVAPRTKAQIEEKLRNEVKRIHRFLRAESARCERYPLPSYLDPLVRILARNRQVDGTPEKEDINNVVEEFVKEEMNSSDEEYSDSQLFESGRKPTFYDLPPSQSSGSWKISEKGISRQRGKQHDHDPETTSTSSEAKHNLSTTSLAREVLSYFSDGLVQLLDEEAKLARIRQEEASMAVEVRKLEIEKLNLEIEWLKRRTDSETSNGTCS
;
A
#
# COMPACT_ATOMS: atom_id res chain seq x y z
N MET A 1 32.16 -22.74 -32.59
CA MET A 1 30.87 -22.22 -32.10
C MET A 1 30.87 -22.34 -30.58
N VAL A 2 30.96 -21.23 -29.87
CA VAL A 2 30.98 -21.23 -28.40
C VAL A 2 29.54 -21.04 -27.91
N PRO A 3 28.98 -21.97 -27.12
CA PRO A 3 27.63 -21.81 -26.59
C PRO A 3 27.60 -20.63 -25.61
N TYR A 4 26.76 -19.63 -25.90
CA TYR A 4 26.50 -18.53 -24.99
C TYR A 4 25.79 -19.07 -23.75
N LEU A 5 26.53 -19.19 -22.65
CA LEU A 5 25.95 -19.46 -21.33
C LEU A 5 25.13 -18.23 -20.95
N THR A 6 23.80 -18.37 -20.98
CA THR A 6 22.91 -17.34 -20.45
C THR A 6 23.23 -17.14 -18.97
N PRO A 7 23.57 -15.92 -18.53
CA PRO A 7 23.87 -15.66 -17.13
C PRO A 7 22.68 -16.05 -16.27
N VAL A 8 22.92 -16.94 -15.30
CA VAL A 8 21.89 -17.38 -14.35
C VAL A 8 21.39 -16.15 -13.60
N PRO A 9 20.07 -15.85 -13.62
CA PRO A 9 19.54 -14.67 -12.96
C PRO A 9 19.80 -14.78 -11.45
N ILE A 10 20.67 -13.91 -10.95
CA ILE A 10 20.96 -13.78 -9.52
C ILE A 10 19.66 -13.39 -8.84
N ARG A 11 19.08 -14.31 -8.05
CA ARG A 11 17.85 -14.07 -7.29
C ARG A 11 18.15 -13.08 -6.17
N LYS A 12 17.96 -11.79 -6.44
CA LYS A 12 18.04 -10.75 -5.41
C LYS A 12 16.95 -11.01 -4.36
N LYS A 13 17.33 -11.08 -3.08
CA LYS A 13 16.38 -11.19 -1.97
C LYS A 13 15.40 -10.01 -2.07
N ALA A 14 14.10 -10.30 -1.92
CA ALA A 14 13.09 -9.24 -1.96
C ALA A 14 13.37 -8.22 -0.84
N PRO A 15 13.23 -6.91 -1.10
CA PRO A 15 13.38 -5.90 -0.06
C PRO A 15 12.47 -6.19 1.14
N PRO A 16 12.88 -5.86 2.37
CA PRO A 16 12.02 -6.01 3.54
C PRO A 16 10.73 -5.19 3.39
N PHE A 17 9.67 -5.58 4.10
CA PHE A 17 8.45 -4.78 4.16
C PHE A 17 8.73 -3.46 4.89
N GLN A 18 8.39 -2.34 4.25
CA GLN A 18 8.47 -1.03 4.87
C GLN A 18 7.35 -0.86 5.90
N GLU A 19 7.56 0.05 6.84
CA GLU A 19 6.58 0.29 7.90
C GLU A 19 5.25 0.81 7.36
N VAL A 20 5.27 1.64 6.30
CA VAL A 20 4.06 2.14 5.64
C VAL A 20 3.27 1.00 4.98
N GLU A 21 3.96 0.06 4.31
CA GLU A 21 3.34 -1.17 3.78
C GLU A 21 2.71 -1.98 4.92
N MET A 22 3.43 -2.13 6.04
CA MET A 22 2.96 -2.89 7.20
C MET A 22 1.71 -2.30 7.84
N ARG A 23 1.70 -0.98 8.10
CA ARG A 23 0.51 -0.29 8.63
C ARG A 23 -0.69 -0.53 7.75
N ARG A 24 -0.51 -0.41 6.43
CA ARG A 24 -1.62 -0.53 5.49
C ARG A 24 -2.09 -1.98 5.33
N LEU A 25 -1.17 -2.93 5.30
CA LEU A 25 -1.48 -4.36 5.26
C LEU A 25 -2.30 -4.78 6.48
N ILE A 26 -1.85 -4.41 7.68
CA ILE A 26 -2.54 -4.76 8.93
C ILE A 26 -3.91 -4.08 9.00
N ALA A 27 -4.04 -2.81 8.59
CA ALA A 27 -5.34 -2.15 8.52
C ALA A 27 -6.33 -2.88 7.58
N MET A 28 -5.90 -3.25 6.37
CA MET A 28 -6.75 -4.00 5.42
C MET A 28 -7.12 -5.38 5.94
N TYR A 29 -6.17 -6.07 6.58
CA TYR A 29 -6.36 -7.39 7.17
C TYR A 29 -7.36 -7.33 8.33
N SER A 30 -7.18 -6.41 9.28
CA SER A 30 -8.09 -6.19 10.40
C SER A 30 -9.51 -5.86 9.94
N ALA A 31 -9.67 -5.00 8.92
CA ALA A 31 -10.97 -4.65 8.35
C ALA A 31 -11.68 -5.83 7.67
N SER A 32 -10.92 -6.81 7.16
CA SER A 32 -11.44 -7.97 6.43
C SER A 32 -11.26 -9.28 7.21
N TYR A 33 -11.00 -9.22 8.51
CA TYR A 33 -10.57 -10.37 9.30
C TYR A 33 -11.57 -11.53 9.24
N SER A 34 -12.86 -11.24 9.40
CA SER A 34 -13.94 -12.23 9.34
C SER A 34 -14.04 -12.91 7.98
N LYS A 35 -13.87 -12.16 6.89
CA LYS A 35 -13.89 -12.70 5.51
C LYS A 35 -12.66 -13.54 5.21
N TYR A 36 -11.50 -13.11 5.71
CA TYR A 36 -10.24 -13.82 5.51
C TYR A 36 -10.24 -15.19 6.20
N HIS A 37 -10.83 -15.27 7.41
CA HIS A 37 -10.93 -16.49 8.22
C HIS A 37 -12.28 -17.21 8.09
N ALA A 38 -13.12 -16.81 7.13
CA ALA A 38 -14.39 -17.49 6.88
C ALA A 38 -14.11 -18.95 6.50
N LYS A 39 -14.66 -19.89 7.28
CA LYS A 39 -14.60 -21.32 6.95
C LYS A 39 -15.38 -21.52 5.64
N LEU A 40 -14.74 -22.11 4.64
CA LEU A 40 -15.42 -22.50 3.42
C LEU A 40 -16.50 -23.52 3.78
N GLN A 41 -17.72 -23.32 3.27
CA GLN A 41 -18.79 -24.29 3.43
C GLN A 41 -18.36 -25.63 2.81
N PRO A 42 -18.43 -26.75 3.57
CA PRO A 42 -18.12 -28.07 3.04
C PRO A 42 -18.96 -28.34 1.78
N GLY A 43 -18.31 -28.65 0.66
CA GLY A 43 -18.99 -28.98 -0.60
C GLY A 43 -18.90 -27.93 -1.71
N MET A 44 -18.41 -26.71 -1.46
CA MET A 44 -18.10 -25.77 -2.55
C MET A 44 -16.79 -26.14 -3.24
N LYS A 45 -16.92 -26.78 -4.39
CA LYS A 45 -15.80 -27.14 -5.25
C LYS A 45 -15.24 -25.88 -5.93
N TRP A 46 -14.04 -25.45 -5.51
CA TRP A 46 -13.05 -24.72 -6.33
C TRP A 46 -13.29 -23.22 -6.61
N ALA A 47 -14.28 -22.56 -6.01
CA ALA A 47 -14.31 -21.10 -6.05
C ALA A 47 -13.07 -20.54 -5.32
N SER A 48 -12.32 -19.65 -5.97
CA SER A 48 -11.19 -18.94 -5.36
C SER A 48 -11.63 -18.40 -4.00
N SER A 49 -11.08 -18.94 -2.92
CA SER A 49 -11.51 -18.57 -1.57
C SER A 49 -11.46 -17.05 -1.42
N ASP A 50 -12.37 -16.48 -0.63
CA ASP A 50 -12.36 -15.04 -0.37
C ASP A 50 -10.99 -14.60 0.18
N LYS A 51 -10.31 -15.47 0.93
CA LYS A 51 -8.89 -15.33 1.29
C LYS A 51 -7.99 -15.10 0.08
N ASN A 52 -8.03 -15.94 -0.95
CA ASN A 52 -7.20 -15.76 -2.16
C ASN A 52 -7.51 -14.46 -2.91
N ARG A 53 -8.78 -14.06 -2.97
CA ARG A 53 -9.21 -12.79 -3.58
C ARG A 53 -8.70 -11.58 -2.79
N LEU A 54 -8.74 -11.67 -1.46
CA LEU A 54 -8.18 -10.64 -0.58
C LEU A 54 -6.66 -10.55 -0.73
N LEU A 55 -5.95 -11.68 -0.73
CA LEU A 55 -4.49 -11.71 -0.91
C LEU A 55 -4.07 -11.14 -2.26
N GLU A 56 -4.79 -11.45 -3.35
CA GLU A 56 -4.59 -10.82 -4.67
C GLU A 56 -4.72 -9.30 -4.56
N LYS A 57 -5.86 -8.83 -4.05
CA LYS A 57 -6.17 -7.39 -3.92
C LYS A 57 -5.11 -6.67 -3.09
N TRP A 58 -4.66 -7.25 -1.98
CA TRP A 58 -3.64 -6.65 -1.12
C TRP A 58 -2.26 -6.64 -1.78
N SER A 59 -1.90 -7.72 -2.49
CA SER A 59 -0.63 -7.77 -3.23
C SER A 59 -0.56 -6.71 -4.32
N GLN A 60 -1.65 -6.51 -5.08
CA GLN A 60 -1.74 -5.46 -6.08
C GLN A 60 -1.65 -4.07 -5.45
N TYR A 61 -2.45 -3.82 -4.40
CA TYR A 61 -2.47 -2.53 -3.71
C TYR A 61 -1.10 -2.15 -3.14
N LEU A 62 -0.41 -3.09 -2.48
CA LEU A 62 0.91 -2.83 -1.88
C LEU A 62 2.00 -2.69 -2.96
N SER A 63 1.90 -3.43 -4.06
CA SER A 63 2.81 -3.26 -5.20
C SER A 63 2.70 -1.87 -5.82
N CYS A 64 1.48 -1.29 -5.85
CA CYS A 64 1.25 0.08 -6.32
C CYS A 64 1.83 1.16 -5.38
N MET A 65 2.13 0.85 -4.11
CA MET A 65 2.76 1.79 -3.18
C MET A 65 4.26 1.98 -3.41
N GLY A 66 4.88 1.20 -4.30
CA GLY A 66 6.06 1.66 -5.04
C GLY A 66 7.44 1.27 -4.51
N VAL A 67 7.56 0.33 -3.56
CA VAL A 67 8.89 -0.11 -3.08
C VAL A 67 9.37 -1.35 -3.82
N ALA A 68 8.52 -2.37 -3.89
CA ALA A 68 8.80 -3.62 -4.56
C ALA A 68 7.48 -4.33 -4.88
N PRO A 69 7.41 -5.10 -5.99
CA PRO A 69 6.27 -5.96 -6.23
C PRO A 69 6.17 -7.00 -5.11
N ARG A 70 4.98 -7.14 -4.53
CA ARG A 70 4.68 -8.11 -3.48
C ARG A 70 3.80 -9.21 -4.06
N THR A 71 4.14 -10.46 -3.77
CA THR A 71 3.32 -11.61 -4.17
C THR A 71 2.34 -11.99 -3.07
N LYS A 72 1.24 -12.67 -3.41
CA LYS A 72 0.27 -13.20 -2.43
C LYS A 72 0.94 -14.02 -1.33
N ALA A 73 1.89 -14.88 -1.70
CA ALA A 73 2.63 -15.73 -0.78
C ALA A 73 3.45 -14.91 0.22
N GLN A 74 4.09 -13.83 -0.23
CA GLN A 74 4.81 -12.91 0.65
C GLN A 74 3.88 -12.18 1.62
N ILE A 75 2.71 -11.74 1.14
CA ILE A 75 1.69 -11.11 1.99
C ILE A 75 1.20 -12.09 3.05
N GLU A 76 0.85 -13.31 2.65
CA GLU A 76 0.34 -14.33 3.55
C GLU A 76 1.37 -14.73 4.60
N GLU A 77 2.62 -14.97 4.19
CA GLU A 77 3.72 -15.29 5.09
C GLU A 77 3.97 -14.15 6.08
N LYS A 78 3.94 -12.89 5.61
CA LYS A 78 4.12 -11.74 6.47
C LYS A 78 2.99 -11.62 7.51
N LEU A 79 1.74 -11.84 7.11
CA LEU A 79 0.60 -11.85 8.03
C LEU A 79 0.72 -12.96 9.07
N ARG A 80 1.12 -14.18 8.66
CA ARG A 80 1.37 -15.28 9.60
C ARG A 80 2.40 -14.88 10.67
N ASN A 81 3.50 -14.26 10.26
CA ASN A 81 4.56 -13.84 11.17
C ASN A 81 4.12 -12.76 12.15
N GLU A 82 3.33 -11.77 11.71
CA GLU A 82 2.80 -10.75 12.64
C GLU A 82 1.73 -11.33 13.59
N VAL A 83 0.87 -12.25 13.13
CA VAL A 83 -0.08 -12.96 14.01
C VAL A 83 0.67 -13.79 15.05
N LYS A 84 1.72 -14.51 14.66
CA LYS A 84 2.60 -15.25 15.58
C LYS A 84 3.23 -14.32 16.62
N ARG A 85 3.72 -13.15 16.20
CA ARG A 85 4.27 -12.12 17.10
C ARG A 85 3.23 -11.64 18.10
N ILE A 86 1.99 -11.38 17.67
CA ILE A 86 0.90 -10.97 18.58
C ILE A 86 0.54 -12.07 19.57
N HIS A 87 0.44 -13.33 19.13
CA HIS A 87 0.18 -14.44 20.05
C HIS A 87 1.28 -14.58 21.11
N ARG A 88 2.55 -14.41 20.72
CA ARG A 88 3.67 -14.37 21.68
C ARG A 88 3.50 -13.23 22.68
N PHE A 89 3.12 -12.05 22.21
CA PHE A 89 2.84 -10.87 23.04
C PHE A 89 1.70 -11.12 24.04
N LEU A 90 0.53 -11.60 23.57
CA LEU A 90 -0.63 -11.89 24.42
C LEU A 90 -0.34 -13.00 25.46
N ARG A 91 0.51 -13.97 25.12
CA ARG A 91 0.97 -15.01 26.05
C ARG A 91 1.90 -14.43 27.11
N ALA A 92 2.87 -13.60 26.72
CA ALA A 92 3.79 -12.94 27.63
C ALA A 92 3.07 -11.97 28.59
N GLU A 93 2.06 -11.25 28.08
CA GLU A 93 1.22 -10.36 28.90
C GLU A 93 0.52 -11.12 30.03
N SER A 94 0.03 -12.34 29.76
CA SER A 94 -0.53 -13.20 30.80
C SER A 94 0.49 -13.75 31.80
N ALA A 95 1.77 -13.83 31.42
CA ALA A 95 2.85 -14.41 32.23
C ALA A 95 3.66 -13.39 33.05
N ARG A 96 3.32 -12.09 32.97
CA ARG A 96 4.06 -10.98 33.63
C ARG A 96 5.56 -10.91 33.26
N CYS A 97 5.95 -11.44 32.10
CA CYS A 97 7.35 -11.38 31.64
C CYS A 97 7.70 -10.02 31.01
N GLU A 98 9.01 -9.74 30.97
CA GLU A 98 9.59 -8.52 30.43
C GLU A 98 9.12 -8.27 28.98
N ARG A 99 8.59 -7.07 28.76
CA ARG A 99 7.79 -6.74 27.58
C ARG A 99 8.69 -6.37 26.41
N TYR A 100 8.67 -7.15 25.34
CA TYR A 100 9.06 -6.61 24.03
C TYR A 100 7.95 -5.67 23.56
N PRO A 101 8.24 -4.38 23.32
CA PRO A 101 7.24 -3.44 22.85
C PRO A 101 6.73 -3.89 21.47
N LEU A 102 5.42 -4.04 21.36
CA LEU A 102 4.79 -4.38 20.10
C LEU A 102 4.69 -3.11 19.23
N PRO A 103 5.00 -3.18 17.93
CA PRO A 103 4.76 -2.06 17.04
C PRO A 103 3.30 -1.61 17.07
N SER A 104 3.07 -0.29 17.21
CA SER A 104 1.73 0.30 17.38
C SER A 104 0.76 0.00 16.23
N TYR A 105 1.27 -0.28 15.03
CA TYR A 105 0.45 -0.67 13.89
C TYR A 105 -0.25 -2.02 14.06
N LEU A 106 0.16 -2.84 15.05
CA LEU A 106 -0.47 -4.12 15.37
C LEU A 106 -1.63 -3.99 16.35
N ASP A 107 -1.84 -2.84 16.99
CA ASP A 107 -2.91 -2.61 17.96
C ASP A 107 -4.31 -3.02 17.47
N PRO A 108 -4.72 -2.72 16.21
CA PRO A 108 -6.03 -3.16 15.71
C PRO A 108 -6.18 -4.68 15.72
N LEU A 109 -5.10 -5.41 15.43
CA LEU A 109 -5.11 -6.85 15.36
C LEU A 109 -5.03 -7.49 16.76
N VAL A 110 -4.28 -6.89 17.70
CA VAL A 110 -4.30 -7.26 19.12
C VAL A 110 -5.71 -7.22 19.67
N ARG A 111 -6.47 -6.15 19.41
CA ARG A 111 -7.86 -6.00 19.87
C ARG A 111 -8.77 -7.10 19.32
N ILE A 112 -8.63 -7.46 18.04
CA ILE A 112 -9.43 -8.51 17.41
C ILE A 112 -9.10 -9.88 18.02
N LEU A 113 -7.81 -10.22 18.11
CA LEU A 113 -7.36 -11.52 18.62
C LEU A 113 -7.65 -11.70 20.12
N ALA A 114 -7.48 -10.64 20.92
CA ALA A 114 -7.85 -10.65 22.33
C ALA A 114 -9.36 -10.85 22.53
N ARG A 115 -10.20 -10.24 21.67
CA ARG A 115 -11.66 -10.44 21.69
C ARG A 115 -12.04 -11.87 21.34
N ASN A 116 -11.48 -12.43 20.28
CA ASN A 116 -11.81 -13.80 19.85
C ASN A 116 -11.47 -14.83 20.94
N ARG A 117 -10.36 -14.61 21.67
CA ARG A 117 -9.97 -15.46 22.80
C ARG A 117 -10.99 -15.49 23.95
N GLN A 118 -11.76 -14.42 24.16
CA GLN A 118 -12.76 -14.36 25.24
C GLN A 118 -14.07 -15.06 24.89
N VAL A 119 -14.43 -15.09 23.61
CA VAL A 119 -15.71 -15.65 23.15
C VAL A 119 -15.70 -17.18 23.21
N ASP A 120 -14.55 -17.80 22.89
CA ASP A 120 -14.38 -19.25 22.91
C ASP A 120 -13.97 -19.75 24.30
N GLY A 121 -14.68 -19.35 25.36
CA GLY A 121 -14.35 -19.58 26.78
C GLY A 121 -14.17 -21.04 27.25
N THR A 122 -14.10 -22.00 26.33
CA THR A 122 -13.59 -23.35 26.55
C THR A 122 -12.08 -23.39 26.29
N PRO A 123 -11.25 -23.79 27.28
CA PRO A 123 -9.86 -24.15 27.05
C PRO A 123 -9.80 -25.51 26.33
N GLU A 124 -10.41 -25.61 25.16
CA GLU A 124 -10.24 -26.74 24.27
C GLU A 124 -8.86 -26.63 23.63
N LYS A 125 -8.03 -27.62 23.93
CA LYS A 125 -6.60 -27.71 23.60
C LYS A 125 -6.34 -27.96 22.12
N GLU A 126 -7.27 -27.67 21.21
CA GLU A 126 -7.23 -28.23 19.87
C GLU A 126 -7.02 -27.15 18.79
N ASP A 127 -6.03 -27.43 17.95
CA ASP A 127 -5.70 -26.85 16.64
C ASP A 127 -4.82 -25.61 16.50
N ILE A 128 -4.68 -24.70 17.48
CA ILE A 128 -3.67 -23.63 17.35
C ILE A 128 -2.25 -24.18 17.55
N ASN A 129 -2.12 -25.27 18.30
CA ASN A 129 -0.84 -25.96 18.48
C ASN A 129 -0.36 -26.66 17.21
N ASN A 130 -1.19 -27.00 16.22
CA ASN A 130 -0.68 -27.72 15.05
C ASN A 130 0.15 -26.83 14.10
N VAL A 131 -0.12 -25.52 14.02
CA VAL A 131 0.71 -24.58 13.21
C VAL A 131 1.95 -24.10 13.96
N VAL A 132 1.98 -24.24 15.29
CA VAL A 132 3.09 -23.76 16.13
C VAL A 132 4.00 -24.90 16.59
N GLU A 133 3.49 -26.10 16.88
CA GLU A 133 4.31 -27.26 17.27
C GLU A 133 5.07 -27.89 16.10
N GLU A 134 4.53 -27.85 14.88
CA GLU A 134 5.25 -28.38 13.70
C GLU A 134 6.52 -27.57 13.40
N PHE A 135 6.55 -26.28 13.74
CA PHE A 135 7.71 -25.41 13.50
C PHE A 135 8.72 -25.36 14.65
N VAL A 136 8.30 -25.59 15.90
CA VAL A 136 9.25 -25.67 17.03
C VAL A 136 10.06 -26.98 16.96
N LYS A 137 9.54 -28.03 16.33
CA LYS A 137 10.31 -29.25 16.05
C LYS A 137 11.42 -29.07 15.01
N GLU A 138 11.35 -28.08 14.12
CA GLU A 138 12.43 -27.80 13.16
C GLU A 138 13.54 -26.91 13.74
N GLU A 139 13.25 -25.96 14.64
CA GLU A 139 14.31 -25.12 15.23
C GLU A 139 15.15 -25.84 16.30
N MET A 140 14.65 -26.92 16.91
CA MET A 140 15.42 -27.71 17.91
C MET A 140 16.25 -28.85 17.30
N ASN A 141 16.30 -28.98 15.97
CA ASN A 141 17.19 -29.96 15.30
C ASN A 141 18.34 -29.31 14.51
N SER A 142 18.55 -27.99 14.64
CA SER A 142 19.76 -27.31 14.19
C SER A 142 20.78 -27.27 15.33
N SER A 143 21.22 -28.46 15.74
CA SER A 143 22.31 -28.63 16.69
C SER A 143 23.62 -28.14 16.07
N ASP A 144 24.32 -27.27 16.81
CA ASP A 144 25.76 -27.01 16.80
C ASP A 144 26.57 -27.57 15.62
N GLU A 145 26.85 -26.71 14.65
CA GLU A 145 28.09 -26.74 13.87
C GLU A 145 28.76 -25.38 14.07
N GLU A 146 29.74 -25.35 14.98
CA GLU A 146 30.67 -24.25 15.19
C GLU A 146 31.41 -23.95 13.88
N TYR A 147 30.88 -23.03 13.07
CA TYR A 147 31.63 -22.48 11.94
C TYR A 147 32.49 -21.32 12.44
N SER A 148 33.71 -21.65 12.88
CA SER A 148 34.80 -20.70 12.98
C SER A 148 35.18 -20.22 11.58
N ASP A 149 34.72 -19.02 11.18
CA ASP A 149 35.28 -18.31 10.03
C ASP A 149 35.75 -16.91 10.46
N SER A 150 36.91 -16.92 11.09
CA SER A 150 37.77 -15.77 11.26
C SER A 150 38.37 -15.37 9.90
N GLN A 151 37.55 -14.84 9.00
CA GLN A 151 38.04 -14.13 7.81
C GLN A 151 38.00 -12.62 8.05
N LEU A 152 39.04 -12.20 8.78
CA LEU A 152 39.98 -11.17 8.34
C LEU A 152 39.46 -10.25 7.23
N PHE A 153 38.72 -9.21 7.62
CA PHE A 153 38.56 -8.03 6.78
C PHE A 153 39.94 -7.39 6.58
N GLU A 154 40.58 -7.66 5.44
CA GLU A 154 41.65 -6.83 4.91
C GLU A 154 41.05 -5.46 4.54
N SER A 155 41.07 -4.56 5.50
CA SER A 155 40.93 -3.13 5.30
C SER A 155 42.07 -2.62 4.40
N GLY A 156 41.84 -2.47 3.08
CA GLY A 156 42.93 -1.97 2.23
C GLY A 156 42.70 -1.74 0.74
N ARG A 157 41.50 -1.86 0.16
CA ARG A 157 41.31 -1.54 -1.28
C ARG A 157 40.33 -0.39 -1.48
N LYS A 158 40.90 0.78 -1.78
CA LYS A 158 40.18 1.95 -2.30
C LYS A 158 39.42 1.54 -3.57
N PRO A 159 38.18 1.98 -3.78
CA PRO A 159 37.48 1.72 -5.02
C PRO A 159 38.22 2.41 -6.18
N THR A 160 38.69 1.60 -7.13
CA THR A 160 39.26 2.06 -8.38
C THR A 160 38.16 2.75 -9.18
N PHE A 161 38.25 4.08 -9.23
CA PHE A 161 37.44 4.95 -10.07
C PHE A 161 37.80 4.64 -11.54
N TYR A 162 37.05 3.76 -12.18
CA TYR A 162 37.11 3.60 -13.63
C TYR A 162 36.14 4.59 -14.27
N ASP A 163 36.69 5.42 -15.14
CA ASP A 163 35.99 6.39 -15.97
C ASP A 163 34.85 5.72 -16.76
N LEU A 164 33.63 6.14 -16.45
CA LEU A 164 32.47 5.85 -17.27
C LEU A 164 32.54 6.69 -18.56
N PRO A 165 32.37 6.09 -19.75
CA PRO A 165 32.32 6.85 -20.99
C PRO A 165 31.11 7.79 -21.02
N PRO A 166 31.22 8.94 -21.71
CA PRO A 166 30.15 9.93 -21.78
C PRO A 166 28.91 9.34 -22.45
N SER A 167 27.85 9.15 -21.65
CA SER A 167 26.50 8.83 -22.12
C SER A 167 26.02 9.95 -23.04
N GLN A 168 25.91 9.63 -24.33
CA GLN A 168 25.37 10.53 -25.34
C GLN A 168 23.92 10.88 -25.02
N SER A 169 23.75 12.13 -24.61
CA SER A 169 22.53 12.91 -24.71
C SER A 169 22.05 12.91 -26.17
N SER A 170 20.85 12.37 -26.44
CA SER A 170 19.85 12.99 -27.33
C SER A 170 18.66 12.05 -27.55
N GLY A 171 17.58 12.32 -26.82
CA GLY A 171 16.28 11.69 -27.03
C GLY A 171 15.18 12.71 -26.82
N SER A 172 15.17 13.75 -27.66
CA SER A 172 14.12 14.77 -27.70
C SER A 172 12.83 14.15 -28.24
N TRP A 173 11.95 13.73 -27.35
CA TRP A 173 10.59 13.33 -27.72
C TRP A 173 9.76 14.59 -27.94
N LYS A 174 9.74 15.09 -29.18
CA LYS A 174 8.78 16.10 -29.61
C LYS A 174 7.42 15.42 -29.78
N ILE A 175 6.54 15.62 -28.80
CA ILE A 175 5.12 15.31 -28.90
C ILE A 175 4.51 16.31 -29.89
N SER A 176 4.09 15.79 -31.05
CA SER A 176 3.42 16.56 -32.09
C SER A 176 1.93 16.64 -31.77
N GLU A 177 1.48 17.79 -31.26
CA GLU A 177 0.07 18.13 -31.10
C GLU A 177 -0.55 18.39 -32.48
N LYS A 178 -1.13 17.35 -33.09
CA LYS A 178 -2.00 17.52 -34.25
C LYS A 178 -3.41 17.82 -33.77
N GLY A 179 -3.77 19.11 -33.82
CA GLY A 179 -5.10 19.62 -33.50
C GLY A 179 -6.19 18.96 -34.33
N ILE A 180 -7.18 18.39 -33.65
CA ILE A 180 -8.42 17.91 -34.24
C ILE A 180 -9.37 19.11 -34.33
N SER A 181 -9.46 19.68 -35.53
CA SER A 181 -10.39 20.73 -35.89
C SER A 181 -11.83 20.19 -35.85
N ARG A 182 -12.63 20.70 -34.92
CA ARG A 182 -14.07 20.43 -34.82
C ARG A 182 -14.82 21.26 -35.86
N GLN A 183 -15.27 20.63 -36.94
CA GLN A 183 -16.33 21.21 -37.77
C GLN A 183 -17.70 20.99 -37.11
N ARG A 184 -18.28 22.09 -36.62
CA ARG A 184 -19.71 22.23 -36.33
C ARG A 184 -20.47 22.15 -37.65
N GLY A 185 -21.37 21.17 -37.78
CA GLY A 185 -22.34 21.09 -38.86
C GLY A 185 -23.76 21.09 -38.32
N LYS A 186 -24.38 22.27 -38.38
CA LYS A 186 -25.77 22.54 -38.77
C LYS A 186 -26.92 21.73 -38.14
N GLN A 187 -27.69 22.46 -37.33
CA GLN A 187 -29.11 22.24 -37.03
C GLN A 187 -29.94 22.21 -38.32
N HIS A 188 -30.91 21.30 -38.39
CA HIS A 188 -32.06 21.44 -39.26
C HIS A 188 -33.30 21.11 -38.43
N ASP A 189 -34.09 22.14 -38.18
CA ASP A 189 -35.45 22.07 -37.68
C ASP A 189 -36.31 21.26 -38.66
N HIS A 190 -37.18 20.42 -38.13
CA HIS A 190 -38.48 20.06 -38.70
C HIS A 190 -39.31 19.32 -37.66
N ASP A 191 -40.32 20.00 -37.11
CA ASP A 191 -41.54 19.36 -36.62
C ASP A 191 -42.25 18.67 -37.79
N PRO A 192 -42.96 17.57 -37.56
CA PRO A 192 -44.42 17.71 -37.45
C PRO A 192 -45.10 16.79 -36.42
N GLU A 193 -46.19 17.31 -35.87
CA GLU A 193 -47.29 16.54 -35.28
C GLU A 193 -47.74 15.41 -36.23
N THR A 194 -47.98 14.21 -35.70
CA THR A 194 -49.15 13.41 -36.08
C THR A 194 -49.46 12.35 -35.03
N THR A 195 -50.75 12.30 -34.71
CA THR A 195 -51.46 11.30 -33.93
C THR A 195 -51.40 9.89 -34.53
N SER A 196 -51.45 8.91 -33.61
CA SER A 196 -52.24 7.66 -33.65
C SER A 196 -51.65 6.35 -34.21
N THR A 197 -52.06 5.30 -33.49
CA THR A 197 -52.18 3.87 -33.83
C THR A 197 -51.02 2.92 -33.49
N SER A 198 -51.34 2.11 -32.46
CA SER A 198 -50.80 0.80 -32.13
C SER A 198 -50.63 -0.10 -33.37
N SER A 199 -49.40 -0.53 -33.63
CA SER A 199 -49.10 -1.82 -34.24
C SER A 199 -47.67 -2.25 -33.86
N GLU A 200 -47.53 -3.50 -33.43
CA GLU A 200 -46.26 -4.13 -33.06
C GLU A 200 -45.37 -4.33 -34.30
N ALA A 201 -44.59 -3.31 -34.65
CA ALA A 201 -43.50 -3.43 -35.62
C ALA A 201 -42.20 -3.70 -34.87
N LYS A 202 -41.69 -4.93 -35.02
CA LYS A 202 -40.36 -5.34 -34.52
C LYS A 202 -39.30 -4.50 -35.22
N HIS A 203 -38.83 -3.46 -34.54
CA HIS A 203 -37.76 -2.57 -35.01
C HIS A 203 -36.46 -3.36 -35.16
N ASN A 204 -36.06 -3.62 -36.40
CA ASN A 204 -34.68 -3.93 -36.73
C ASN A 204 -33.85 -2.67 -36.50
N LEU A 205 -33.31 -2.49 -35.28
CA LEU A 205 -32.38 -1.41 -34.99
C LEU A 205 -31.22 -1.48 -36.00
N SER A 206 -31.09 -0.44 -36.81
CA SER A 206 -29.96 -0.28 -37.72
C SER A 206 -28.67 -0.35 -36.88
N THR A 207 -27.69 -1.12 -37.34
CA THR A 207 -26.37 -1.30 -36.70
C THR A 207 -25.69 0.03 -36.33
N THR A 208 -26.05 1.11 -37.01
CA THR A 208 -25.60 2.48 -36.72
C THR A 208 -26.16 3.07 -35.41
N SER A 209 -27.39 2.72 -35.02
CA SER A 209 -28.03 3.14 -33.77
C SER A 209 -27.35 2.50 -32.55
N LEU A 210 -27.09 1.19 -32.63
CA LEU A 210 -26.42 0.44 -31.58
C LEU A 210 -24.99 0.97 -31.34
N ALA A 211 -24.27 1.31 -32.41
CA ALA A 211 -22.93 1.88 -32.29
C ALA A 211 -22.92 3.24 -31.57
N ARG A 212 -23.94 4.09 -31.76
CA ARG A 212 -24.07 5.36 -31.04
C ARG A 212 -24.34 5.16 -29.55
N GLU A 213 -25.20 4.23 -29.20
CA GLU A 213 -25.52 3.92 -27.80
C GLU A 213 -24.29 3.37 -27.06
N VAL A 214 -23.55 2.44 -27.68
CA VAL A 214 -22.31 1.90 -27.12
C VAL A 214 -21.26 3.00 -26.91
N LEU A 215 -21.08 3.93 -27.86
CA LEU A 215 -20.14 5.04 -27.70
C LEU A 215 -20.56 6.04 -26.60
N SER A 216 -21.86 6.22 -26.37
CA SER A 216 -22.38 7.09 -25.30
C SER A 216 -21.91 6.62 -23.92
N TYR A 217 -21.98 5.32 -23.66
CA TYR A 217 -21.51 4.74 -22.39
C TYR A 217 -20.01 4.97 -22.15
N PHE A 218 -19.19 4.97 -23.21
CA PHE A 218 -17.75 5.27 -23.09
C PHE A 218 -17.49 6.75 -22.80
N SER A 219 -18.29 7.67 -23.36
CA SER A 219 -18.18 9.10 -23.03
C SER A 219 -18.56 9.40 -21.58
N ASP A 220 -19.59 8.76 -21.04
CA ASP A 220 -20.04 9.00 -19.66
C ASP A 220 -18.99 8.56 -18.63
N GLY A 221 -18.35 7.41 -18.86
CA GLY A 221 -17.25 6.93 -18.01
C GLY A 221 -16.02 7.84 -18.05
N LEU A 222 -15.69 8.41 -19.21
CA LEU A 222 -14.57 9.34 -19.35
C LEU A 222 -14.84 10.66 -18.62
N VAL A 223 -16.07 11.19 -18.72
CA VAL A 223 -16.48 12.41 -18.01
C VAL A 223 -16.40 12.21 -16.51
N GLN A 224 -16.89 11.07 -16.00
CA GLN A 224 -16.79 10.75 -14.58
C GLN A 224 -15.33 10.69 -14.11
N LEU A 225 -14.44 10.07 -14.89
CA LEU A 225 -13.02 9.98 -14.57
C LEU A 225 -12.36 11.37 -14.49
N LEU A 226 -12.68 12.26 -15.44
CA LEU A 226 -12.16 13.64 -15.44
C LEU A 226 -12.69 14.46 -14.26
N ASP A 227 -13.95 14.27 -13.87
CA ASP A 227 -14.52 14.91 -12.69
C ASP A 227 -13.86 14.43 -11.40
N GLU A 228 -13.56 13.13 -11.30
CA GLU A 228 -12.82 12.55 -10.16
C GLU A 228 -11.38 13.05 -10.12
N GLU A 229 -10.70 13.16 -11.26
CA GLU A 229 -9.36 13.74 -11.37
C GLU A 229 -9.34 15.22 -10.95
N ALA A 230 -10.33 16.00 -11.39
CA ALA A 230 -10.48 17.40 -11.00
C ALA A 230 -10.73 17.57 -9.49
N LYS A 231 -11.54 16.69 -8.88
CA LYS A 231 -11.75 16.66 -7.43
C LYS A 231 -10.46 16.33 -6.67
N LEU A 232 -9.69 15.34 -7.13
CA LEU A 232 -8.40 15.00 -6.54
C LEU A 232 -7.39 16.15 -6.63
N ALA A 233 -7.39 16.89 -7.75
CA ALA A 233 -6.54 18.07 -7.90
C ALA A 233 -6.87 19.17 -6.87
N ARG A 234 -8.16 19.41 -6.61
CA ARG A 234 -8.60 20.38 -5.58
C ARG A 234 -8.17 19.97 -4.18
N ILE A 235 -8.36 18.69 -3.82
CA ILE A 235 -7.95 18.17 -2.50
C ILE A 235 -6.44 18.34 -2.31
N ARG A 236 -5.62 18.02 -3.32
CA ARG A 236 -4.16 18.20 -3.24
C ARG A 236 -3.77 19.68 -3.10
N GLN A 237 -4.50 20.58 -3.73
CA GLN A 237 -4.28 22.01 -3.60
C GLN A 237 -4.61 22.51 -2.19
N GLU A 238 -5.73 22.04 -1.61
CA GLU A 238 -6.12 22.33 -0.23
C GLU A 238 -5.11 21.79 0.78
N GLU A 239 -4.63 20.55 0.60
CA GLU A 239 -3.56 19.95 1.41
C GLU A 239 -2.27 20.76 1.36
N ALA A 240 -1.86 21.20 0.16
CA ALA A 240 -0.68 22.06 0.00
C ALA A 240 -0.86 23.42 0.69
N SER A 241 -2.05 24.01 0.61
CA SER A 241 -2.39 25.27 1.29
C SER A 241 -2.31 25.13 2.82
N MET A 242 -2.91 24.08 3.38
CA MET A 242 -2.86 23.80 4.81
C MET A 242 -1.43 23.55 5.29
N ALA A 243 -0.60 22.85 4.50
CA ALA A 243 0.80 22.61 4.84
C ALA A 243 1.62 23.91 4.92
N VAL A 244 1.35 24.88 4.04
CA VAL A 244 1.97 26.22 4.09
C VAL A 244 1.53 26.97 5.34
N GLU A 245 0.24 26.92 5.69
CA GLU A 245 -0.30 27.58 6.89
C GLU A 245 0.27 26.99 8.19
N VAL A 246 0.38 25.67 8.29
CA VAL A 246 1.02 24.99 9.43
C VAL A 246 2.46 25.44 9.60
N ARG A 247 3.25 25.50 8.51
CA ARG A 247 4.64 26.00 8.58
C ARG A 247 4.71 27.46 9.00
N LYS A 248 3.75 28.29 8.56
CA LYS A 248 3.69 29.71 8.95
C LYS A 248 3.47 29.84 10.46
N LEU A 249 2.54 29.08 11.03
CA LEU A 249 2.28 29.05 12.47
C LEU A 249 3.48 28.52 13.27
N GLU A 250 4.18 27.53 12.73
CA GLU A 250 5.40 27.00 13.36
C GLU A 250 6.53 28.04 13.42
N ILE A 251 6.72 28.80 12.34
CA ILE A 251 7.67 29.93 12.32
C ILE A 251 7.26 31.02 13.32
N GLU A 252 5.97 31.38 13.37
CA GLU A 252 5.45 32.37 14.31
C GLU A 252 5.67 31.95 15.77
N LYS A 253 5.38 30.68 16.09
CA LYS A 253 5.66 30.10 17.41
C LYS A 253 7.14 30.20 17.77
N LEU A 254 8.05 29.85 16.87
CA LEU A 254 9.49 29.96 17.10
C LEU A 254 9.94 31.41 17.30
N ASN A 255 9.35 32.36 16.57
CA ASN A 255 9.65 33.79 16.75
C ASN A 255 9.23 34.29 18.13
N LEU A 256 8.05 33.89 18.62
CA LEU A 256 7.58 34.24 19.96
C LEU A 256 8.47 33.63 21.05
N GLU A 257 8.93 32.39 20.88
CA GLU A 257 9.86 31.74 21.80
C GLU A 257 11.20 32.50 21.86
N ILE A 258 11.74 32.88 20.71
CA ILE A 258 12.97 33.70 20.62
C ILE A 258 12.77 35.06 21.32
N GLU A 259 11.63 35.72 21.11
CA GLU A 259 11.33 37.00 21.77
C GLU A 259 11.23 36.84 23.30
N TRP A 260 10.59 35.78 23.77
CA TRP A 260 10.47 35.49 25.19
C TRP A 260 11.84 35.25 25.83
N LEU A 261 12.69 34.45 25.19
CA LEU A 261 14.07 34.20 25.65
C LEU A 261 14.90 35.49 25.69
N LYS A 262 14.78 36.37 24.68
CA LYS A 262 15.46 37.67 24.66
C LYS A 262 15.07 38.55 25.86
N ARG A 263 13.77 38.67 26.15
CA ARG A 263 13.30 39.45 27.31
C ARG A 263 13.86 38.90 28.62
N ARG A 264 14.00 37.58 28.74
CA ARG A 264 14.58 36.94 29.91
C ARG A 264 16.07 37.29 30.07
N THR A 265 16.86 37.19 29.01
CA THR A 265 18.29 37.55 29.05
C THR A 265 18.52 39.03 29.32
N ASP A 266 17.68 39.91 28.77
CA ASP A 266 17.77 41.36 29.00
C ASP A 266 17.48 41.71 30.48
N SER A 267 16.55 40.99 31.12
CA SER A 267 16.26 41.16 32.54
C SER A 267 17.39 40.67 33.47
N GLU A 268 18.12 39.62 33.06
CA GLU A 268 19.25 39.08 33.81
C GLU A 268 20.47 40.02 33.71
N THR A 269 20.72 40.59 32.54
CA THR A 269 21.85 41.54 32.33
C THR A 269 21.62 42.88 33.01
N SER A 270 20.38 43.38 33.07
CA SER A 270 20.05 44.65 33.75
C SER A 270 20.25 44.60 35.28
N ASN A 271 20.16 43.42 35.90
CA ASN A 271 20.31 43.28 37.36
C ASN A 271 21.78 43.09 37.80
N GLY A 272 22.70 42.82 36.86
CA GLY A 272 24.10 42.49 37.15
C GLY A 272 25.07 43.67 37.21
N THR A 273 24.64 44.92 36.98
CA THR A 273 25.55 46.08 36.83
C THR A 273 25.67 46.99 38.08
N CYS A 274 25.13 46.58 39.23
CA CYS A 274 25.35 47.27 40.52
C CYS A 274 26.27 46.43 41.41
N SER A 275 27.57 46.43 41.13
CA SER A 275 28.65 46.02 42.05
C SER A 275 29.93 46.74 41.70
#